data_AF-A0AAN6L7B2-F1
#
_entry.id   AF-A0AAN6L7B2-F1
#
_cell.length_a   1.000
_cell.length_b   1.000
_cell.length_c   1.000
_cell.angle_alpha   90.00
_cell.angle_beta   90.00
_cell.angle_gamma   90.00
#
_symmetry.space_group_name_H-M   'P 1'
#
loop_
_entity.id
_entity.type
_entity.pdbx_description
1 polymer ?
#
loop_
_entity_poly.entity_id
_entity_poly.type
_entity_poly.pdbx_seq_one_letter_code
_entity_poly.pdbx_strand_id
1 'polypeptide(L)'
;MSPATPIIVCGRASQIANKVVEFLKPEFEVIHVILSLASGKTELPLLLNVPNTDSTTIPCESNIGSRNYSEAPFAVVIGGGYDDEAVAELEEACKAELANMTGKATIPWLRVDKTKPAPPPGGPEYGNAVAGRTKECLLGLKEDSEGRNERIVWF
;
A
#
# COMPACT_ATOMS: atom_id res chain seq x y z
N MET A 1 14.47 10.71 -16.50
CA MET A 1 13.49 10.68 -15.40
C MET A 1 13.51 9.27 -14.84
N SER A 2 13.68 9.11 -13.53
CA SER A 2 13.56 7.78 -12.91
C SER A 2 12.09 7.35 -12.92
N PRO A 3 11.78 6.06 -13.10
CA PRO A 3 10.41 5.57 -13.02
C PRO A 3 9.80 5.86 -11.64
N ALA A 4 8.48 6.10 -11.61
CA ALA A 4 7.74 6.28 -10.38
C ALA A 4 7.79 4.99 -9.56
N THR A 5 7.88 5.10 -8.24
CA THR A 5 8.07 3.92 -7.39
C THR A 5 6.73 3.22 -7.12
N PRO A 6 6.59 1.92 -7.44
CA PRO A 6 5.32 1.21 -7.33
C PRO A 6 4.91 0.99 -5.88
N ILE A 7 3.64 1.22 -5.54
CA ILE A 7 3.08 0.93 -4.21
C ILE A 7 1.65 0.38 -4.31
N ILE A 8 1.20 -0.29 -3.25
CA ILE A 8 -0.18 -0.76 -3.10
C ILE A 8 -0.88 0.06 -2.03
N VAL A 9 -2.17 0.37 -2.23
CA VAL A 9 -3.00 1.08 -1.23
C VAL A 9 -4.21 0.23 -0.84
N CYS A 10 -4.34 -0.05 0.45
CA CYS A 10 -5.53 -0.65 1.05
C CYS A 10 -6.37 0.45 1.71
N GLY A 11 -7.58 0.68 1.20
CA GLY A 11 -8.55 1.64 1.74
C GLY A 11 -9.94 1.03 1.88
N ARG A 12 -10.89 1.77 2.46
CA ARG A 12 -12.33 1.39 2.45
C ARG A 12 -13.22 2.37 1.69
N ALA A 13 -12.70 3.56 1.35
CA ALA A 13 -13.44 4.58 0.64
C ALA A 13 -12.73 4.87 -0.70
N SER A 14 -13.39 4.52 -1.81
CA SER A 14 -12.87 4.71 -3.17
C SER A 14 -12.55 6.18 -3.46
N GLN A 15 -13.36 7.12 -2.97
CA GLN A 15 -13.13 8.55 -3.12
C GLN A 15 -11.82 9.02 -2.47
N ILE A 16 -11.50 8.47 -1.30
CA ILE A 16 -10.24 8.76 -0.59
C ILE A 16 -9.07 8.12 -1.32
N ALA A 17 -9.23 6.86 -1.76
CA ALA A 17 -8.18 6.16 -2.51
C ALA A 17 -7.82 6.88 -3.82
N ASN A 18 -8.81 7.37 -4.59
CA ASN A 18 -8.57 8.17 -5.80
C ASN A 18 -7.74 9.43 -5.51
N LYS A 19 -8.03 10.12 -4.40
CA LYS A 19 -7.23 11.28 -3.99
C LYS A 19 -5.80 10.90 -3.65
N VAL A 20 -5.59 9.79 -2.94
CA VAL A 20 -4.25 9.28 -2.63
C VAL A 20 -3.49 8.96 -3.91
N VAL A 21 -4.12 8.28 -4.87
CA VAL A 21 -3.51 7.95 -6.18
C VAL A 21 -3.02 9.20 -6.90
N GLU A 22 -3.82 10.26 -6.95
CA GLU A 22 -3.44 11.52 -7.61
C GLU A 22 -2.37 12.29 -6.82
N PHE A 23 -2.47 12.32 -5.49
CA PHE A 23 -1.57 13.09 -4.63
C PHE A 23 -0.14 12.54 -4.61
N LEU A 24 0.01 11.23 -4.76
CA LEU A 24 1.31 10.55 -4.68
C LEU A 24 2.13 10.66 -5.97
N LYS A 25 1.53 11.10 -7.07
CA LYS A 25 2.24 11.41 -8.31
C LYS A 25 3.10 12.67 -8.15
N PRO A 26 4.20 12.80 -8.92
CA PRO A 26 4.78 11.79 -9.82
C PRO A 26 5.74 10.79 -9.13
N GLU A 27 6.07 10.96 -7.85
CA GLU A 27 7.14 10.23 -7.17
C GLU A 27 6.81 8.76 -6.90
N PHE A 28 5.52 8.45 -6.74
CA PHE A 28 5.02 7.10 -6.54
C PHE A 28 3.90 6.77 -7.52
N GLU A 29 3.86 5.51 -7.90
CA GLU A 29 2.82 4.93 -8.74
C GLU A 29 1.99 3.98 -7.89
N VAL A 30 0.71 4.29 -7.71
CA VAL A 30 -0.22 3.34 -7.08
C VAL A 30 -0.61 2.29 -8.13
N ILE A 31 0.01 1.12 -8.06
CA ILE A 31 -0.19 0.04 -9.04
C ILE A 31 -1.49 -0.72 -8.81
N HIS A 32 -1.97 -0.76 -7.55
CA HIS A 32 -3.20 -1.45 -7.18
C HIS A 32 -3.86 -0.80 -5.95
N VAL A 33 -5.20 -0.70 -5.98
CA VAL A 33 -6.00 -0.26 -4.84
C VAL A 33 -6.94 -1.37 -4.37
N ILE A 34 -6.84 -1.73 -3.10
CA ILE A 34 -7.65 -2.76 -2.44
C ILE A 34 -8.70 -2.07 -1.56
N LEU A 35 -9.98 -2.28 -1.85
CA LEU A 35 -11.08 -1.56 -1.17
C LEU A 35 -11.80 -2.39 -0.09
N SER A 36 -11.45 -3.66 0.08
CA SER A 36 -12.07 -4.54 1.08
C SER A 36 -11.06 -5.55 1.64
N LEU A 37 -11.31 -6.01 2.87
CA LEU A 37 -10.52 -7.09 3.49
C LEU A 37 -10.59 -8.38 2.67
N ALA A 38 -11.77 -8.73 2.15
CA ALA A 38 -11.96 -9.94 1.35
C ALA A 38 -11.10 -9.91 0.07
N SER A 39 -11.16 -8.80 -0.68
CA SER A 39 -10.28 -8.55 -1.84
C SER A 39 -8.81 -8.60 -1.45
N GLY A 40 -8.45 -7.97 -0.32
CA GLY A 40 -7.06 -7.93 0.13
C GLY A 40 -6.46 -9.31 0.42
N LYS A 41 -7.25 -10.22 1.00
CA LYS A 41 -6.80 -11.59 1.27
C LYS A 41 -6.54 -12.41 0.01
N THR A 42 -7.13 -12.04 -1.13
CA THR A 42 -6.95 -12.76 -2.41
C THR A 42 -5.97 -12.06 -3.35
N GLU A 43 -5.99 -10.73 -3.38
CA GLU A 43 -5.21 -9.92 -4.34
C GLU A 43 -3.81 -9.60 -3.82
N LEU A 44 -3.66 -9.30 -2.52
CA LEU A 44 -2.39 -8.86 -1.95
C LEU A 44 -1.29 -9.93 -2.06
N PRO A 45 -1.54 -11.24 -1.79
CA PRO A 45 -0.52 -12.27 -1.98
C PRO A 45 0.00 -12.33 -3.43
N LEU A 46 -0.91 -12.24 -4.42
CA LEU A 46 -0.55 -12.25 -5.84
C LEU A 46 0.34 -11.06 -6.21
N LEU A 47 0.03 -9.88 -5.66
CA LEU A 47 0.73 -8.63 -5.91
C LEU A 47 2.12 -8.57 -5.24
N LEU A 48 2.29 -9.23 -4.09
CA LEU A 48 3.59 -9.32 -3.40
C LEU A 48 4.56 -10.27 -4.11
N ASN A 49 4.06 -11.19 -4.94
CA ASN A 49 4.87 -12.14 -5.69
C ASN A 49 5.21 -11.67 -7.12
N VAL A 50 4.77 -10.47 -7.52
CA VAL A 50 5.15 -9.81 -8.78
C VAL A 50 6.67 -9.58 -8.83
N PRO A 51 7.34 -9.75 -9.99
CA PRO A 51 6.80 -10.05 -11.33
C PRO A 51 6.58 -11.54 -11.63
N ASN A 52 6.70 -12.43 -10.65
CA ASN A 52 6.60 -13.88 -10.86
C ASN A 52 5.15 -14.40 -10.98
N THR A 53 4.16 -13.50 -10.91
CA THR A 53 2.73 -13.82 -11.06
C THR A 53 2.27 -13.45 -12.47
N ASP A 54 1.46 -14.31 -13.10
CA ASP A 54 0.76 -13.95 -14.33
C ASP A 54 -0.26 -12.83 -14.04
N SER A 55 -0.01 -11.64 -14.57
CA SER A 55 -0.86 -10.45 -14.39
C SER A 55 -2.33 -10.67 -14.76
N THR A 56 -2.64 -11.67 -15.61
CA THR A 56 -4.02 -12.02 -15.99
C THR A 56 -4.81 -12.70 -14.87
N THR A 57 -4.12 -13.15 -13.81
CA THR A 57 -4.72 -13.80 -12.63
C THR A 57 -5.15 -12.82 -11.55
N ILE A 58 -4.74 -11.54 -11.64
CA ILE A 58 -5.09 -10.50 -10.68
C ILE A 58 -6.46 -9.93 -11.07
N PRO A 59 -7.52 -10.10 -10.27
CA PRO A 59 -8.83 -9.54 -10.58
C PRO A 59 -8.78 -8.00 -10.51
N CYS A 60 -8.64 -7.33 -11.67
CA CYS A 60 -8.30 -5.90 -11.70
C CYS A 60 -8.99 -5.06 -12.79
N GLU A 61 -10.03 -5.58 -13.47
CA GLU A 61 -10.69 -4.88 -14.57
C GLU A 61 -11.21 -3.49 -14.18
N SER A 62 -11.67 -3.32 -12.94
CA SER A 62 -12.20 -2.08 -12.38
C SER A 62 -11.25 -1.36 -11.40
N ASN A 63 -9.98 -1.79 -11.31
CA ASN A 63 -9.03 -1.19 -10.37
C ASN A 63 -8.64 0.24 -10.81
N ILE A 64 -8.57 1.16 -9.84
CA ILE A 64 -8.21 2.58 -10.08
C ILE A 64 -6.70 2.84 -10.11
N GLY A 65 -5.88 1.85 -9.71
CA GLY A 65 -4.43 1.89 -9.86
C GLY A 65 -4.00 1.77 -11.32
N SER A 66 -2.71 1.98 -11.59
CA SER A 66 -2.18 1.88 -12.95
C SER A 66 -2.19 0.46 -13.53
N ARG A 67 -2.21 -0.56 -12.64
CA ARG A 67 -2.08 -1.98 -12.96
C ARG A 67 -0.75 -2.34 -13.62
N ASN A 68 0.26 -1.50 -13.41
CA ASN A 68 1.62 -1.78 -13.83
C ASN A 68 2.29 -2.76 -12.84
N TYR A 69 2.19 -4.05 -13.12
CA TYR A 69 2.81 -5.11 -12.31
C TYR A 69 4.16 -5.56 -12.92
N SER A 70 4.93 -4.66 -13.52
CA SER A 70 6.26 -4.99 -14.05
C SER A 70 7.32 -5.14 -12.94
N GLU A 71 7.07 -4.55 -11.78
CA GLU A 71 7.98 -4.50 -10.64
C GLU A 71 7.24 -4.82 -9.34
N ALA A 72 7.95 -5.40 -8.36
CA ALA A 72 7.41 -5.62 -7.03
C ALA A 72 7.09 -4.28 -6.34
N PRO A 73 6.03 -4.21 -5.53
CA PRO A 73 5.70 -2.99 -4.82
C PRO A 73 6.78 -2.64 -3.79
N PHE A 74 7.11 -1.36 -3.70
CA PHE A 74 8.02 -0.82 -2.71
C PHE A 74 7.44 -0.87 -1.30
N ALA A 75 6.13 -0.71 -1.16
CA ALA A 75 5.41 -0.68 0.12
C ALA A 75 3.92 -1.02 -0.06
N VAL A 76 3.30 -1.45 1.04
CA VAL A 76 1.84 -1.59 1.17
C VAL A 76 1.34 -0.52 2.14
N VAL A 77 0.45 0.37 1.70
CA VAL A 77 -0.14 1.42 2.53
C VAL A 77 -1.51 0.98 3.02
N ILE A 78 -1.67 0.85 4.33
CA ILE A 78 -2.92 0.49 4.99
C ILE A 78 -3.59 1.73 5.58
N GLY A 79 -4.70 2.14 4.98
CA GLY A 79 -5.51 3.26 5.45
C GLY A 79 -6.22 2.96 6.77
N GLY A 80 -6.61 4.02 7.50
CA GLY A 80 -7.20 3.93 8.85
C GLY A 80 -8.54 3.19 8.97
N GLY A 81 -9.13 2.73 7.85
CA GLY A 81 -10.32 1.88 7.84
C GLY A 81 -10.06 0.40 8.12
N TYR A 82 -8.79 0.01 8.29
CA TYR A 82 -8.39 -1.33 8.73
C TYR A 82 -7.92 -1.24 10.19
N ASP A 83 -8.57 -2.00 11.06
CA ASP A 83 -8.15 -2.21 12.45
C ASP A 83 -7.00 -3.22 12.54
N ASP A 84 -6.55 -3.51 13.75
CA ASP A 84 -5.41 -4.41 13.98
C ASP A 84 -5.75 -5.84 13.55
N GLU A 85 -6.98 -6.27 13.79
CA GLU A 85 -7.50 -7.57 13.39
C GLU A 85 -7.52 -7.73 11.86
N ALA A 86 -8.05 -6.74 11.13
CA ALA A 86 -8.06 -6.78 9.68
C ALA A 86 -6.64 -6.77 9.09
N VAL A 87 -5.69 -6.08 9.70
CA VAL A 87 -4.28 -6.12 9.26
C VAL A 87 -3.67 -7.47 9.54
N ALA A 88 -3.87 -8.06 10.72
CA ALA A 88 -3.39 -9.40 11.03
C ALA A 88 -3.93 -10.45 10.05
N GLU A 89 -5.19 -10.34 9.63
CA GLU A 89 -5.79 -11.21 8.62
C GLU A 89 -5.14 -11.06 7.23
N LEU A 90 -4.80 -9.82 6.83
CA LEU A 90 -4.08 -9.57 5.58
C LEU A 90 -2.65 -10.13 5.65
N GLU A 91 -1.97 -9.96 6.79
CA GLU A 91 -0.63 -10.47 7.01
C GLU A 91 -0.59 -12.00 7.00
N GLU A 92 -1.54 -12.67 7.63
CA GLU A 92 -1.63 -14.13 7.61
C GLU A 92 -1.92 -14.63 6.19
N ALA A 93 -2.76 -13.94 5.42
CA ALA A 93 -3.01 -14.28 4.02
C ALA A 93 -1.76 -14.16 3.13
N CYS A 94 -0.83 -13.26 3.46
CA CYS A 94 0.41 -13.03 2.71
C CYS A 94 1.63 -13.78 3.29
N LYS A 95 1.42 -14.62 4.31
CA LYS A 95 2.52 -15.19 5.11
C LYS A 95 3.48 -16.05 4.30
N ALA A 96 2.98 -16.81 3.33
CA ALA A 96 3.82 -17.66 2.48
C ALA A 96 4.72 -16.81 1.58
N GLU A 97 4.16 -15.75 1.00
CA GLU A 97 4.81 -14.81 0.09
C GLU A 97 5.87 -14.00 0.84
N LEU A 98 5.53 -13.51 2.04
CA LEU A 98 6.45 -12.81 2.93
C LEU A 98 7.60 -13.72 3.41
N ALA A 99 7.34 -15.00 3.68
CA ALA A 99 8.37 -15.96 4.06
C ALA A 99 9.32 -16.32 2.89
N ASN A 100 8.82 -16.23 1.65
CA ASN A 100 9.59 -16.50 0.43
C ASN A 100 10.42 -15.29 -0.03
N MET A 101 10.21 -14.09 0.52
CA MET A 101 11.06 -12.94 0.27
C MET A 101 12.46 -13.18 0.86
N THR A 102 13.39 -13.64 0.02
CA THR A 102 14.78 -13.89 0.39
C THR A 102 15.64 -12.66 0.12
N GLY A 103 16.23 -12.08 1.17
CA GLY A 103 17.10 -10.88 1.08
C GLY A 103 16.67 -9.73 2.00
N LYS A 104 17.46 -8.64 2.01
CA LYS A 104 17.29 -7.46 2.90
C LYS A 104 16.12 -6.53 2.56
N ALA A 105 15.28 -6.85 1.57
CA ALA A 105 14.19 -5.96 1.16
C ALA A 105 12.86 -6.54 1.62
N THR A 106 12.52 -6.34 2.89
CA THR A 106 11.14 -6.47 3.36
C THR A 106 10.30 -5.40 2.67
N ILE A 107 9.08 -5.74 2.24
CA ILE A 107 8.10 -4.77 1.76
C ILE A 107 7.41 -4.21 3.02
N PRO A 108 7.69 -2.96 3.43
CA PRO A 108 7.09 -2.38 4.63
C PRO A 108 5.59 -2.16 4.46
N TRP A 109 4.85 -2.39 5.55
CA TRP A 109 3.42 -2.14 5.67
C TRP A 109 3.23 -0.84 6.45
N LEU A 110 2.87 0.22 5.74
CA LEU A 110 2.64 1.53 6.32
C LEU A 110 1.24 1.58 6.92
N ARG A 111 1.12 1.85 8.21
CA ARG A 111 -0.16 1.95 8.92
C ARG A 111 -0.38 3.37 9.44
N VAL A 112 -1.60 3.86 9.31
CA VAL A 112 -1.98 5.17 9.87
C VAL A 112 -1.83 5.14 11.39
N ASP A 113 -1.01 6.05 11.92
CA ASP A 113 -0.87 6.31 13.34
C ASP A 113 -2.11 7.06 13.84
N LYS A 114 -2.99 6.33 14.53
CA LYS A 114 -4.24 6.86 15.09
C LYS A 114 -4.01 7.82 16.28
N THR A 115 -2.79 7.91 16.81
CA THR A 115 -2.44 8.88 17.86
C THR A 115 -2.19 10.28 17.29
N LYS A 116 -1.87 10.40 15.99
CA LYS A 116 -1.63 11.69 15.34
C LYS A 116 -2.95 12.40 15.01
N PRO A 117 -3.10 13.70 15.35
CA PRO A 117 -4.34 14.45 15.10
C PRO A 117 -4.73 14.42 13.63
N ALA A 118 -5.91 13.92 13.27
CA ALA A 118 -6.39 13.91 11.89
C ALA A 118 -7.77 14.57 11.80
N PRO A 119 -8.13 15.15 10.64
CA PRO A 119 -9.50 15.57 10.38
C PRO A 119 -10.49 14.39 10.55
N PRO A 120 -11.79 14.64 10.76
CA PRO A 120 -12.77 13.57 10.86
C PRO A 120 -12.73 12.63 9.64
N PRO A 121 -12.71 11.29 9.86
CA PRO A 121 -12.68 10.33 8.76
C PRO A 121 -13.84 10.51 7.78
N GLY A 122 -13.58 10.27 6.49
CA GLY A 122 -14.59 10.34 5.42
C GLY A 122 -14.71 11.71 4.74
N GLY A 123 -14.12 12.76 5.30
CA GLY A 123 -14.05 14.09 4.67
C GLY A 123 -12.93 14.24 3.64
N PRO A 124 -13.03 15.22 2.72
CA PRO A 124 -11.97 15.52 1.75
C PRO A 124 -10.66 15.96 2.42
N GLU A 125 -10.72 16.63 3.57
CA GLU A 125 -9.57 17.07 4.36
C GLU A 125 -8.82 15.88 4.97
N TYR A 126 -9.55 14.85 5.40
CA TYR A 126 -8.95 13.61 5.91
C TYR A 126 -8.15 12.90 4.82
N GLY A 127 -8.69 12.80 3.61
CA GLY A 127 -7.98 12.21 2.48
C GLY A 127 -6.68 12.95 2.15
N ASN A 128 -6.70 14.28 2.20
CA ASN A 128 -5.50 15.09 1.97
C ASN A 128 -4.45 14.89 3.08
N ALA A 129 -4.88 14.85 4.34
CA ALA A 129 -3.99 14.65 5.47
C ALA A 129 -3.31 13.27 5.43
N VAL A 130 -4.08 12.21 5.15
CA VAL A 130 -3.54 10.84 5.02
C VAL A 130 -2.58 10.76 3.83
N ALA A 131 -2.96 11.28 2.66
CA ALA A 131 -2.10 11.26 1.49
C ALA A 131 -0.77 12.01 1.70
N GLY A 132 -0.82 13.16 2.39
CA GLY A 132 0.35 13.93 2.80
C GLY A 132 1.32 13.12 3.64
N ARG A 133 0.83 12.48 4.71
CA ARG A 133 1.68 11.67 5.60
C ARG A 133 2.18 10.40 4.91
N THR A 134 1.36 9.77 4.07
CA THR A 134 1.81 8.64 3.24
C THR A 134 2.99 9.06 2.37
N LYS A 135 2.90 10.21 1.69
CA LYS A 135 3.98 10.71 0.82
C LYS A 135 5.25 10.99 1.60
N GLU A 136 5.15 11.69 2.74
CA GLU A 136 6.27 12.00 3.61
C GLU A 136 6.96 10.73 4.12
N CYS A 137 6.18 9.76 4.62
CA CYS A 137 6.71 8.48 5.10
C CYS A 137 7.41 7.70 4.00
N LEU A 138 6.83 7.61 2.80
CA LEU A 138 7.42 6.89 1.68
C LEU A 138 8.71 7.56 1.17
N LEU A 139 8.78 8.89 1.18
CA LEU A 139 10.00 9.62 0.85
C LEU A 139 11.10 9.36 1.89
N GLY A 140 10.76 9.38 3.18
CA GLY A 140 11.70 9.01 4.25
C GLY A 140 12.26 7.59 4.07
N LEU A 141 11.40 6.62 3.74
CA LEU A 141 11.83 5.23 3.46
C LEU A 141 12.68 5.08 2.19
N LYS A 142 12.59 6.01 1.22
CA LYS A 142 13.50 6.02 0.06
C LYS A 142 14.90 6.48 0.44
N GLU A 143 15.00 7.41 1.38
CA GLU A 143 16.26 7.97 1.86
C GLU A 143 16.93 7.07 2.91
N ASP A 144 16.13 6.39 3.73
CA ASP A 144 16.59 5.49 4.79
C ASP A 144 16.29 4.02 4.46
N SER A 145 17.31 3.33 3.94
CA SER A 145 17.24 1.89 3.68
C SER A 145 17.16 1.03 4.96
N GLU A 146 17.51 1.55 6.13
CA GLU A 146 17.41 0.81 7.40
C GLU A 146 15.97 0.78 7.91
N GLY A 147 15.22 1.88 7.80
CA GLY A 147 13.80 1.95 8.10
C GLY A 147 12.94 1.00 7.25
N ARG A 148 13.43 0.55 6.09
CA ARG A 148 12.78 -0.49 5.27
C ARG A 148 12.88 -1.90 5.84
N ASN A 149 13.76 -2.16 6.81
CA ASN A 149 13.84 -3.44 7.50
C ASN A 149 12.68 -3.63 8.50
N GLU A 150 11.96 -2.54 8.84
CA GLU A 150 10.76 -2.63 9.65
C GLU A 150 9.59 -3.15 8.82
N ARG A 151 8.96 -4.22 9.31
CA ARG A 151 7.80 -4.82 8.65
C ARG A 151 6.56 -3.92 8.73
N ILE A 152 6.38 -3.21 9.85
CA ILE A 152 5.26 -2.29 10.07
C ILE A 152 5.82 -0.91 10.40
N VAL A 153 5.43 0.10 9.62
CA VAL A 153 5.83 1.50 9.81
C VAL A 153 4.59 2.33 10.09
N TRP A 154 4.57 3.08 11.19
CA TRP A 154 3.42 3.92 11.57
C TRP A 154 3.60 5.37 11.10
N PHE A 155 2.60 5.95 10.44
CA PHE A 155 2.68 7.28 9.82
C PHE A 155 1.51 8.22 10.14
#